data_AF-A0A392TH72-F1
#
_entry.id   AF-A0A392TH72-F1
#
_cell.length_a   1.000
_cell.length_b   1.000
_cell.length_c   1.000
_cell.angle_alpha   90.00
_cell.angle_beta   90.00
_cell.angle_gamma   90.00
#
_symmetry.space_group_name_H-M   'P 1'
#
loop_
_entity.id
_entity.type
_entity.pdbx_description
1 polymer ?
#
loop_
_entity_poly.entity_id
_entity_poly.type
_entity_poly.pdbx_seq_one_letter_code
_entity_poly.pdbx_strand_id
1 'polypeptide(L)' 'SVTAPMAITAGASGVGVGSAVNKLNDVVAMIAEVRSIADSLKTTSFKTREVETR' A
#
# COMPACT_ATOMS: atom_id res chain seq x y z
N SER A 1 -5.04 0.64 3.91
CA SER A 1 -3.88 -0.22 4.23
C SER A 1 -2.65 0.62 4.56
N VAL A 2 -1.96 0.34 5.68
CA VAL A 2 -0.70 1.01 6.07
C VAL A 2 0.50 0.04 5.98
N THR A 3 0.23 -1.26 6.05
CA THR A 3 1.24 -2.32 6.04
C THR A 3 2.01 -2.38 4.72
N ALA A 4 1.34 -2.20 3.58
CA ALA A 4 2.00 -2.31 2.28
C ALA A 4 3.07 -1.23 2.08
N PRO A 5 2.80 0.07 2.33
CA PRO A 5 3.85 1.08 2.27
C PRO A 5 4.98 0.87 3.27
N MET A 6 4.65 0.53 4.53
CA MET A 6 5.66 0.28 5.56
C MET A 6 6.58 -0.88 5.19
N ALA A 7 6.04 -1.97 4.63
CA ALA A 7 6.83 -3.11 4.19
C ALA A 7 7.82 -2.72 3.07
N ILE A 8 7.40 -1.89 2.11
CA ILE A 8 8.30 -1.36 1.07
C ILE A 8 9.37 -0.46 1.68
N THR A 9 9.00 0.47 2.57
CA THR A 9 9.97 1.33 3.27
C THR A 9 10.97 0.53 4.11
N ALA A 10 10.55 -0.61 4.66
CA ALA A 10 11.41 -1.55 5.38
C ALA A 10 12.34 -2.38 4.47
N GLY A 11 12.28 -2.20 3.15
CA GLY A 11 13.17 -2.87 2.19
C GLY A 11 12.60 -4.13 1.54
N ALA A 12 11.29 -4.38 1.63
CA ALA A 12 10.67 -5.47 0.88
C ALA A 12 10.67 -5.18 -0.63
N SER A 13 11.05 -6.17 -1.45
CA SER A 13 10.96 -6.06 -2.92
C SER A 13 9.51 -6.07 -3.45
N GLY A 14 8.54 -6.48 -2.61
CA GLY A 14 7.13 -6.53 -2.95
C GLY A 14 6.27 -7.01 -1.78
N VAL A 15 4.94 -6.83 -1.88
CA VAL A 15 3.97 -7.21 -0.83
C VAL A 15 2.85 -8.05 -1.45
N GLY A 16 2.56 -9.22 -0.87
CA GLY A 16 1.45 -10.06 -1.29
C GLY A 16 0.10 -9.52 -0.81
N VAL A 17 -0.77 -9.13 -1.73
CA VAL A 17 -2.11 -8.56 -1.43
C VAL A 17 -3.25 -9.58 -1.50
N GLY A 18 -3.00 -10.78 -2.00
CA GLY A 18 -4.03 -11.78 -2.30
C GLY A 18 -4.88 -12.19 -1.10
N SER A 19 -4.28 -12.33 0.09
CA SER A 19 -5.03 -12.70 1.30
C SER A 19 -5.90 -11.57 1.85
N ALA A 20 -5.58 -10.30 1.54
CA ALA A 20 -6.43 -9.16 1.88
C ALA A 20 -7.67 -9.14 0.99
N VAL A 21 -7.51 -9.44 -0.30
CA VAL A 21 -8.59 -9.44 -1.31
C VAL A 21 -9.47 -10.70 -1.22
N ASN A 22 -8.88 -11.88 -0.99
CA ASN A 22 -9.59 -13.17 -0.96
C ASN A 22 -10.61 -13.31 0.18
N LYS A 23 -10.56 -12.44 1.19
CA LYS A 23 -11.49 -12.44 2.33
C LYS A 23 -12.77 -11.64 2.07
N LEU A 24 -12.82 -10.87 0.98
CA LEU A 24 -14.00 -10.10 0.61
C LEU A 24 -15.00 -10.99 -0.14
N ASN A 25 -16.29 -10.68 -0.01
CA ASN A 25 -17.37 -11.47 -0.60
C ASN A 25 -18.01 -10.79 -1.83
N ASP A 26 -17.52 -9.61 -2.22
CA ASP A 26 -18.10 -8.80 -3.28
C ASP A 26 -17.02 -8.21 -4.20
N VAL A 27 -17.31 -8.16 -5.50
CA VAL A 27 -16.35 -7.72 -6.53
C VAL A 27 -16.04 -6.23 -6.40
N VAL A 28 -17.03 -5.40 -6.09
CA VAL A 28 -16.81 -3.95 -5.89
C VAL A 28 -15.95 -3.72 -4.65
N ALA A 29 -16.20 -4.46 -3.58
CA ALA A 29 -15.38 -4.40 -2.37
C ALA A 29 -13.93 -4.85 -2.66
N MET A 30 -13.73 -5.91 -3.44
CA MET A 30 -12.40 -6.35 -3.88
C MET A 30 -11.67 -5.26 -4.68
N ILE A 31 -12.34 -4.64 -5.65
CA ILE A 31 -11.74 -3.57 -6.47
C ILE A 31 -11.40 -2.35 -5.62
N ALA A 32 -12.30 -1.97 -4.71
CA ALA A 32 -12.07 -0.87 -3.78
C ALA A 32 -10.85 -1.11 -2.88
N GLU A 33 -10.68 -2.33 -2.38
CA GLU A 33 -9.54 -2.69 -1.54
C GLU A 33 -8.23 -2.69 -2.32
N VAL A 34 -8.20 -3.24 -3.55
CA VAL A 34 -7.02 -3.16 -4.42
C VAL A 34 -6.64 -1.72 -4.71
N ARG A 35 -7.63 -0.85 -5.01
CA ARG A 35 -7.38 0.57 -5.28
C ARG A 35 -6.86 1.30 -4.04
N SER A 36 -7.45 1.02 -2.87
CA SER A 36 -7.00 1.53 -1.57
C SER A 36 -5.54 1.16 -1.28
N ILE A 37 -5.14 -0.09 -1.56
CA ILE A 37 -3.76 -0.53 -1.43
C ILE A 37 -2.83 0.18 -2.42
N ALA A 38 -3.20 0.24 -3.69
CA ALA A 38 -2.40 0.91 -4.72
C ALA A 38 -2.20 2.40 -4.42
N ASP A 39 -3.26 3.10 -3.97
CA ASP A 39 -3.18 4.51 -3.63
C ASP A 39 -2.31 4.73 -2.38
N SER A 40 -2.38 3.85 -1.38
CA SER A 40 -1.48 3.92 -0.21
C SER A 40 -0.01 3.88 -0.61
N LEU A 41 0.36 3.06 -1.59
CA LEU A 41 1.73 2.96 -2.10
C LEU A 41 2.17 4.21 -2.89
N LYS A 42 1.25 4.84 -3.63
CA LYS A 42 1.54 6.11 -4.33
C LYS A 42 1.85 7.24 -3.35
N THR A 43 1.09 7.34 -2.25
CA THR A 43 1.26 8.44 -1.28
C THR A 43 2.64 8.45 -0.62
N THR A 44 3.26 7.28 -0.44
CA THR A 44 4.59 7.15 0.20
C THR A 44 5.73 7.54 -0.73
N SER A 45 5.58 7.38 -2.04
CA SER A 45 6.64 7.73 -3.00
C SER A 45 6.94 9.24 -3.06
N PHE A 46 5.99 10.09 -2.66
CA PHE A 46 6.12 11.55 -2.75
C PHE A 46 6.56 12.26 -1.46
N LYS A 47 6.71 11.57 -0.33
CA LYS A 47 6.97 12.22 0.97
C LYS A 47 8.40 12.08 1.52
N THR A 48 9.29 11.36 0.82
CA THR A 48 10.68 11.13 1.30
C THR A 48 11.67 12.24 0.89
N ARG A 49 11.21 13.45 0.56
CA ARG A 49 12.07 14.60 0.20
C ARG A 49 11.86 15.84 1.09
N GLU A 50 11.50 15.64 2.35
CA GLU A 50 11.63 16.66 3.40
C GLU A 50 12.30 16.02 4.63
N VAL A 51 13.60 15.73 4.49
CA VAL A 51 14.52 15.82 5.62
C VAL A 51 15.69 16.66 5.10
N GLU A 52 15.37 17.92 4.82
CA GLU A 52 16.39 18.95 4.64
C GLU A 52 16.90 19.29 6.03
N THR A 53 18.18 18.99 6.22
CA THR A 53 19.07 19.43 7.28
C THR A 53 18.72 20.82 7.83
N ARG A 54 18.00 20.90 8.95
CA ARG A 54 18.01 22.04 9.90
C ARG A 54 17.69 21.56 11.31
#